data_AF-A0A954ZB52-F1
#
_entry.id   AF-A0A954ZB52-F1
#
_cell.length_a   1.000
_cell.length_b   1.000
_cell.length_c   1.000
_cell.angle_alpha   90.00
_cell.angle_beta   90.00
_cell.angle_gamma   90.00
#
_symmetry.space_group_name_H-M   'P 1'
#
loop_
_entity.id
_entity.type
_entity.pdbx_description
1 polymer ?
#
loop_
_entity_poly.entity_id
_entity_poly.type
_entity_poly.pdbx_seq_one_letter_code
_entity_poly.pdbx_strand_id
1 'polypeptide(L)'
;MNPLKLLRWFNIHRHDNYPPDACEFVVEPLETRRLLTGTVAVSFSNSGVLTLRGDNASNRVEVYTIGADTYVSGVATYLRYDGMISSAINLGTSPIVDVRINMRGGDDWVSLTNVAIADDLRVTMGAGTDNLDILDTHVQDDTRIAMGAGEDFVHTLISSFGDRYVEVLGNSPDHSRHGNSVFGGQSSWNAGSGDDMVYLVSTQHAAPVTFNMGSGNDLAHFSQADIQGRFRLVQGSGDDLTQFDKQIIVEPFEINGGGGYDRFVYNLFDPGFTLIEFTSVEEVGPGAVT
;
A
#
# COMPACT_ATOMS: atom_id res chain seq x y z
N MET A 1 5.30 -53.72 -44.36
CA MET A 1 4.32 -54.70 -43.82
C MET A 1 3.12 -53.93 -43.30
N ASN A 2 1.91 -54.38 -43.67
CA ASN A 2 0.60 -53.81 -43.31
C ASN A 2 0.43 -53.58 -41.80
N PRO A 3 -0.26 -52.50 -41.40
CA PRO A 3 -1.20 -52.55 -40.29
C PRO A 3 -2.62 -52.79 -40.82
N LEU A 4 -3.30 -53.81 -40.31
CA LEU A 4 -4.73 -54.07 -40.54
C LEU A 4 -5.47 -54.10 -39.20
N LYS A 5 -6.60 -53.38 -39.17
CA LYS A 5 -7.82 -53.56 -38.36
C LYS A 5 -7.75 -53.03 -36.90
N LEU A 6 -8.75 -52.33 -36.35
CA LEU A 6 -10.21 -52.51 -36.49
C LEU A 6 -11.03 -51.19 -36.41
N LEU A 7 -12.04 -51.13 -37.29
CA LEU A 7 -13.44 -50.68 -37.14
C LEU A 7 -13.86 -49.74 -35.98
N ARG A 8 -14.62 -48.69 -36.34
CA ARG A 8 -16.11 -48.75 -36.37
C ARG A 8 -16.72 -47.65 -37.24
N TRP A 9 -17.74 -48.06 -37.97
CA TRP A 9 -18.55 -47.25 -38.88
C TRP A 9 -19.55 -46.40 -38.09
N PHE A 10 -19.62 -45.09 -38.39
CA PHE A 10 -20.85 -44.34 -38.28
C PHE A 10 -21.29 -43.94 -39.69
N ASN A 11 -22.46 -44.43 -40.06
CA ASN A 11 -23.06 -44.29 -41.37
C ASN A 11 -23.86 -42.97 -41.38
N ILE A 12 -23.26 -41.87 -41.86
CA ILE A 12 -24.01 -40.64 -42.15
C ILE A 12 -24.27 -40.63 -43.65
N HIS A 13 -25.55 -40.65 -44.00
CA HIS A 13 -26.04 -40.58 -45.36
C HIS A 13 -25.49 -39.33 -46.05
N ARG A 14 -24.81 -39.53 -47.18
CA ARG A 14 -24.48 -38.46 -48.11
C ARG A 14 -25.77 -37.92 -48.71
N HIS A 15 -26.03 -36.65 -48.47
CA HIS A 15 -26.82 -35.83 -49.37
C HIS A 15 -25.83 -34.95 -50.12
N ASP A 16 -25.52 -35.35 -51.35
CA ASP A 16 -24.73 -34.54 -52.27
C ASP A 16 -25.53 -33.28 -52.64
N ASN A 17 -24.85 -32.13 -52.65
CA ASN A 17 -25.20 -30.82 -53.29
C ASN A 17 -25.01 -29.59 -52.38
N TYR A 18 -23.79 -29.36 -51.88
CA TYR A 18 -23.32 -28.01 -51.49
C TYR A 18 -21.87 -27.84 -51.97
N PRO A 19 -21.46 -26.63 -52.41
CA PRO A 19 -20.09 -26.34 -52.86
C PRO A 19 -19.08 -26.59 -51.72
N PRO A 20 -17.77 -26.75 -52.00
CA PRO A 20 -16.76 -26.98 -50.98
C PRO A 20 -16.46 -25.66 -50.26
N ASP A 21 -17.45 -25.15 -49.53
CA ASP A 21 -17.22 -24.09 -48.56
C ASP A 21 -16.48 -24.75 -47.41
N ALA A 22 -15.23 -24.33 -47.26
CA ALA A 22 -14.34 -24.77 -46.20
C ALA A 22 -15.12 -24.81 -44.88
N CYS A 23 -15.12 -25.97 -44.23
CA CYS A 23 -15.53 -26.07 -42.84
C CYS A 23 -14.44 -25.37 -42.03
N GLU A 24 -14.49 -24.04 -42.02
CA GLU A 24 -13.67 -23.19 -41.17
C GLU A 24 -14.13 -23.47 -39.75
N PHE A 25 -13.31 -24.20 -39.00
CA PHE A 25 -13.44 -24.24 -37.55
C PHE A 25 -13.18 -22.82 -37.05
N VAL A 26 -14.25 -22.02 -36.95
CA VAL A 26 -14.24 -20.78 -36.19
C VAL A 26 -14.12 -21.21 -34.73
N VAL A 27 -12.88 -21.32 -34.26
CA VAL A 27 -12.60 -21.31 -32.83
C VAL A 27 -12.84 -19.86 -32.41
N GLU A 28 -13.97 -19.60 -31.77
CA GLU A 28 -14.17 -18.34 -31.08
C GLU A 28 -12.97 -18.14 -30.15
N PRO A 29 -12.25 -17.00 -30.20
CA PRO A 29 -11.17 -16.76 -29.26
C PRO A 29 -11.76 -16.89 -27.86
N LEU A 30 -11.08 -17.67 -27.02
CA LEU A 30 -11.45 -17.81 -25.61
C LEU A 30 -11.53 -16.39 -25.04
N GLU A 31 -12.74 -15.86 -24.82
CA GLU A 31 -12.88 -14.57 -24.19
C GLU A 31 -12.10 -14.64 -22.88
N THR A 32 -11.19 -13.69 -22.67
CA THR A 32 -10.47 -13.59 -21.40
C THR A 32 -11.52 -13.22 -20.36
N ARG A 33 -12.17 -14.23 -19.76
CA ARG A 33 -13.01 -14.04 -18.60
C ARG A 33 -12.07 -13.51 -17.54
N ARG A 34 -12.05 -12.18 -17.37
CA ARG A 34 -11.59 -11.53 -16.16
C ARG A 34 -12.55 -12.02 -15.07
N LEU A 35 -12.22 -13.16 -14.49
CA LEU A 35 -12.93 -13.68 -13.34
C LEU A 35 -12.73 -12.62 -12.26
N LEU A 36 -13.79 -11.89 -11.95
CA LEU A 36 -13.82 -11.04 -10.78
C LEU A 36 -13.47 -11.94 -9.58
N THR A 37 -12.42 -11.61 -8.85
CA THR A 37 -11.97 -12.29 -7.64
C THR A 37 -12.33 -11.44 -6.43
N GLY A 38 -12.72 -12.12 -5.36
CA GLY A 38 -13.05 -11.49 -4.10
C GLY A 38 -14.38 -10.73 -4.09
N THR A 39 -14.82 -10.42 -2.88
CA THR A 39 -16.00 -9.62 -2.59
C THR A 39 -15.73 -8.75 -1.38
N VAL A 40 -15.97 -7.46 -1.54
CA VAL A 40 -15.87 -6.47 -0.47
C VAL A 40 -17.27 -6.04 -0.06
N ALA A 41 -17.61 -6.27 1.20
CA ALA A 41 -18.80 -5.68 1.78
C ALA A 41 -18.54 -4.21 2.08
N VAL A 42 -19.39 -3.34 1.53
CA VAL A 42 -19.36 -1.90 1.72
C VAL A 42 -20.57 -1.50 2.57
N SER A 43 -20.36 -0.65 3.56
CA SER A 43 -21.44 0.05 4.24
C SER A 43 -21.08 1.51 4.45
N PHE A 44 -22.08 2.38 4.37
CA PHE A 44 -21.94 3.80 4.64
C PHE A 44 -23.11 4.25 5.51
N SER A 45 -22.78 4.79 6.68
CA SER A 45 -23.79 5.16 7.69
C SER A 45 -24.21 6.62 7.58
N ASN A 46 -25.37 6.95 8.13
CA ASN A 46 -25.86 8.33 8.21
C ASN A 46 -24.95 9.25 9.07
N SER A 47 -24.06 8.69 9.89
CA SER A 47 -23.06 9.43 10.64
C SER A 47 -21.73 9.61 9.88
N GLY A 48 -21.68 9.24 8.59
CA GLY A 48 -20.49 9.43 7.75
C GLY A 48 -19.41 8.35 7.89
N VAL A 49 -19.68 7.24 8.58
CA VAL A 49 -18.71 6.13 8.68
C VAL A 49 -18.79 5.25 7.43
N LEU A 50 -17.72 5.21 6.65
CA LEU A 50 -17.49 4.27 5.55
C LEU A 50 -16.76 3.05 6.08
N THR A 51 -17.31 1.86 5.83
CA THR A 51 -16.65 0.59 6.14
C THR A 51 -16.50 -0.27 4.90
N LEU A 52 -15.27 -0.72 4.64
CA LEU A 52 -14.92 -1.68 3.61
C LEU A 52 -14.41 -2.96 4.30
N ARG A 53 -15.01 -4.10 3.98
CA ARG A 53 -14.63 -5.39 4.53
C ARG A 53 -14.43 -6.41 3.43
N GLY A 54 -13.18 -6.77 3.15
CA GLY A 54 -12.80 -7.82 2.22
C GLY A 54 -13.26 -9.21 2.67
N ASP A 55 -13.08 -10.18 1.78
CA ASP A 55 -13.18 -11.60 2.09
C ASP A 55 -11.79 -12.17 2.40
N ASN A 56 -11.48 -13.42 2.05
CA ASN A 56 -10.13 -13.97 2.21
C ASN A 56 -9.50 -14.24 0.83
N ALA A 57 -10.00 -13.58 -0.20
CA ALA A 57 -9.48 -13.65 -1.55
C ALA A 57 -8.92 -12.27 -1.93
N SER A 58 -8.06 -12.20 -2.94
CA SER A 58 -7.56 -10.94 -3.45
C SER A 58 -8.70 -10.00 -3.86
N ASN A 59 -8.67 -8.78 -3.37
CA ASN A 59 -9.59 -7.71 -3.74
C ASN A 59 -8.82 -6.50 -4.27
N ARG A 60 -9.46 -5.72 -5.15
CA ARG A 60 -8.97 -4.40 -5.50
C ARG A 60 -10.09 -3.37 -5.42
N VAL A 61 -9.91 -2.39 -4.55
CA VAL A 61 -10.90 -1.36 -4.23
C VAL A 61 -10.29 0.02 -4.32
N GLU A 62 -11.02 0.93 -4.94
CA GLU A 62 -10.65 2.33 -5.09
C GLU A 62 -11.76 3.19 -4.47
N VAL A 63 -11.42 4.04 -3.51
CA VAL A 63 -12.30 5.08 -2.95
C VAL A 63 -11.80 6.42 -3.44
N TYR A 64 -12.67 7.20 -4.07
CA TYR A 64 -12.26 8.47 -4.63
C TYR A 64 -13.39 9.50 -4.68
N THR A 65 -13.05 10.78 -4.62
CA THR A 65 -14.03 11.87 -4.77
C THR A 65 -13.87 12.55 -6.12
N ILE A 66 -14.98 12.76 -6.82
CA ILE A 66 -15.04 13.59 -8.03
C ILE A 66 -16.09 14.68 -7.81
N GLY A 67 -15.65 15.93 -7.86
CA GLY A 67 -16.51 17.05 -7.49
C GLY A 67 -16.88 16.94 -6.02
N ALA A 68 -18.18 16.84 -5.72
CA ALA A 68 -18.68 16.67 -4.35
C ALA A 68 -19.04 15.22 -4.01
N ASP A 69 -19.06 14.31 -4.98
CA ASP A 69 -19.51 12.94 -4.78
C ASP A 69 -18.33 12.01 -4.50
N THR A 70 -18.46 11.15 -3.48
CA THR A 70 -17.52 10.08 -3.18
C THR A 70 -17.99 8.75 -3.75
N TYR A 71 -17.07 7.99 -4.34
CA TYR A 71 -17.31 6.71 -4.97
C TYR A 71 -16.48 5.62 -4.31
N VAL A 72 -17.01 4.39 -4.33
CA VAL A 72 -16.26 3.16 -4.06
C VAL A 72 -16.36 2.29 -5.31
N SER A 73 -15.23 1.88 -5.88
CA SER A 73 -15.15 1.05 -7.09
C SER A 73 -14.41 -0.24 -6.80
N GLY A 74 -14.93 -1.36 -7.32
CA GLY A 74 -14.29 -2.66 -7.30
C GLY A 74 -13.70 -2.95 -8.68
N VAL A 75 -12.37 -3.07 -8.77
CA VAL A 75 -11.67 -3.42 -10.00
C VAL A 75 -11.34 -4.89 -9.95
N ALA A 76 -12.00 -5.69 -10.78
CA ALA A 76 -11.93 -7.15 -10.66
C ALA A 76 -12.47 -7.70 -9.32
N THR A 77 -13.25 -6.92 -8.56
CA THR A 77 -13.83 -7.28 -7.26
C THR A 77 -15.31 -6.90 -7.20
N TYR A 78 -16.12 -7.76 -6.57
CA TYR A 78 -17.53 -7.43 -6.33
C TYR A 78 -17.68 -6.56 -5.09
N LEU A 79 -18.46 -5.48 -5.19
CA LEU A 79 -18.88 -4.70 -4.03
C LEU A 79 -20.28 -5.14 -3.61
N ARG A 80 -20.44 -5.50 -2.34
CA ARG A 80 -21.74 -5.79 -1.74
C ARG A 80 -22.21 -4.61 -0.91
N TYR A 81 -23.28 -3.95 -1.32
CA TYR A 81 -23.84 -2.78 -0.65
C TYR A 81 -25.36 -2.87 -0.63
N ASP A 82 -25.97 -2.67 0.54
CA ASP A 82 -27.42 -2.80 0.75
C ASP A 82 -28.05 -4.09 0.17
N GLY A 83 -27.29 -5.19 0.24
CA GLY A 83 -27.70 -6.50 -0.26
C GLY A 83 -27.60 -6.67 -1.78
N MET A 84 -27.20 -5.62 -2.51
CA MET A 84 -26.93 -5.67 -3.95
C MET A 84 -25.45 -5.89 -4.22
N ILE A 85 -25.14 -6.44 -5.40
CA ILE A 85 -23.78 -6.56 -5.92
C ILE A 85 -23.60 -5.50 -7.00
N SER A 86 -22.52 -4.72 -6.91
CA SER A 86 -22.14 -3.70 -7.89
C SER A 86 -20.64 -3.71 -8.11
N SER A 87 -20.18 -3.14 -9.22
CA SER A 87 -18.77 -2.81 -9.45
C SER A 87 -18.43 -1.39 -8.99
N ALA A 88 -19.43 -0.55 -8.73
CA ALA A 88 -19.23 0.82 -8.23
C ALA A 88 -20.44 1.28 -7.40
N ILE A 89 -20.18 2.08 -6.37
CA ILE A 89 -21.18 2.66 -5.47
C ILE A 89 -20.90 4.16 -5.40
N ASN A 90 -21.93 4.98 -5.62
CA ASN A 90 -21.88 6.42 -5.33
C ASN A 90 -22.45 6.64 -3.92
N LEU A 91 -21.61 7.15 -3.00
CA LEU A 91 -22.00 7.50 -1.64
C LEU A 91 -22.67 8.89 -1.56
N GLY A 92 -22.69 9.61 -2.69
CA GLY A 92 -23.19 10.97 -2.82
C GLY A 92 -22.26 11.97 -2.16
N THR A 93 -22.85 13.09 -1.73
CA THR A 93 -22.14 14.24 -1.15
C THR A 93 -22.09 14.24 0.38
N SER A 94 -22.52 13.14 1.01
CA SER A 94 -22.47 13.03 2.46
C SER A 94 -21.01 13.01 2.92
N PRO A 95 -20.67 13.74 4.00
CA PRO A 95 -19.30 13.79 4.47
C PRO A 95 -18.81 12.41 4.92
N ILE A 96 -17.56 12.09 4.57
CA ILE A 96 -16.85 10.95 5.13
C ILE A 96 -16.25 11.42 6.45
N VAL A 97 -16.75 10.86 7.55
CA VAL A 97 -16.27 11.16 8.90
C VAL A 97 -15.17 10.16 9.24
N ASP A 98 -15.49 8.87 9.27
CA ASP A 98 -14.53 7.79 9.49
C ASP A 98 -14.40 6.92 8.24
N VAL A 99 -13.19 6.40 8.00
CA VAL A 99 -12.95 5.30 7.07
C VAL A 99 -12.37 4.10 7.80
N ARG A 100 -13.01 2.94 7.64
CA ARG A 100 -12.57 1.68 8.25
C ARG A 100 -12.44 0.61 7.17
N ILE A 101 -11.22 0.15 6.94
CA ILE A 101 -10.89 -0.84 5.91
C ILE A 101 -10.31 -2.07 6.59
N ASN A 102 -10.87 -3.23 6.29
CA ASN A 102 -10.38 -4.52 6.77
C ASN A 102 -10.45 -5.54 5.63
N MET A 103 -9.32 -5.81 4.99
CA MET A 103 -9.29 -6.68 3.80
C MET A 103 -9.12 -8.16 4.16
N ARG A 104 -8.61 -8.44 5.37
CA ARG A 104 -8.42 -9.74 6.02
C ARG A 104 -7.31 -10.59 5.40
N GLY A 105 -7.38 -10.91 4.12
CA GLY A 105 -6.29 -11.59 3.45
C GLY A 105 -6.61 -12.02 2.04
N GLY A 106 -5.63 -12.62 1.39
CA GLY A 106 -5.49 -12.55 -0.06
C GLY A 106 -4.63 -11.33 -0.42
N ASP A 107 -4.19 -11.25 -1.67
CA ASP A 107 -3.38 -10.12 -2.12
C ASP A 107 -4.30 -8.95 -2.47
N ASP A 108 -4.36 -7.94 -1.62
CA ASP A 108 -5.33 -6.86 -1.69
C ASP A 108 -4.71 -5.54 -2.17
N TRP A 109 -5.45 -4.79 -2.99
CA TRP A 109 -5.08 -3.43 -3.40
C TRP A 109 -6.16 -2.46 -2.99
N VAL A 110 -5.81 -1.50 -2.13
CA VAL A 110 -6.71 -0.44 -1.67
C VAL A 110 -6.13 0.91 -2.07
N SER A 111 -6.94 1.77 -2.68
CA SER A 111 -6.57 3.15 -2.96
C SER A 111 -7.59 4.13 -2.39
N LEU A 112 -7.10 5.16 -1.71
CA LEU A 112 -7.85 6.37 -1.34
C LEU A 112 -7.30 7.53 -2.18
N THR A 113 -8.14 8.16 -2.99
CA THR A 113 -7.71 9.28 -3.87
C THR A 113 -8.62 10.49 -3.75
N ASN A 114 -8.07 11.67 -3.43
CA ASN A 114 -8.86 12.90 -3.30
C ASN A 114 -10.00 12.75 -2.28
N VAL A 115 -9.73 12.16 -1.11
CA VAL A 115 -10.76 11.91 -0.08
C VAL A 115 -10.50 12.82 1.12
N ALA A 116 -11.53 13.52 1.57
CA ALA A 116 -11.51 14.24 2.85
C ALA A 116 -12.19 13.37 3.92
N ILE A 117 -11.45 13.03 4.97
CA ILE A 117 -11.89 12.22 6.11
C ILE A 117 -11.88 13.14 7.32
N ALA A 118 -13.07 13.43 7.85
CA ALA A 118 -13.24 14.45 8.90
C ALA A 118 -12.83 13.99 10.31
N ASP A 119 -12.57 12.70 10.47
CA ASP A 119 -12.16 12.06 11.73
C ASP A 119 -11.07 11.02 11.42
N ASP A 120 -11.29 9.73 11.71
CA ASP A 120 -10.24 8.71 11.64
C ASP A 120 -10.14 7.97 10.30
N LEU A 121 -8.91 7.62 9.92
CA LEU A 121 -8.61 6.57 8.94
C LEU A 121 -8.02 5.33 9.64
N ARG A 122 -8.67 4.18 9.49
CA ARG A 122 -8.18 2.89 10.00
C ARG A 122 -8.14 1.85 8.90
N VAL A 123 -6.96 1.32 8.62
CA VAL A 123 -6.72 0.30 7.59
C VAL A 123 -6.09 -0.94 8.21
N THR A 124 -6.58 -2.10 7.84
CA THR A 124 -5.99 -3.41 8.13
C THR A 124 -6.05 -4.26 6.88
N MET A 125 -4.92 -4.58 6.27
CA MET A 125 -4.89 -5.31 5.00
C MET A 125 -4.98 -6.82 5.26
N GLY A 126 -4.11 -7.37 6.10
CA GLY A 126 -4.24 -8.70 6.67
C GLY A 126 -3.11 -9.62 6.25
N ALA A 127 -3.41 -10.77 5.65
CA ALA A 127 -2.39 -11.69 5.19
C ALA A 127 -2.41 -11.80 3.66
N GLY A 128 -1.28 -11.58 3.01
CA GLY A 128 -1.17 -11.48 1.55
C GLY A 128 -0.07 -10.49 1.19
N THR A 129 0.23 -10.35 -0.10
CA THR A 129 1.03 -9.22 -0.60
C THR A 129 0.08 -8.07 -0.87
N ASP A 130 0.08 -7.07 0.02
CA ASP A 130 -0.93 -6.00 0.01
C ASP A 130 -0.36 -4.66 -0.47
N ASN A 131 -1.21 -3.89 -1.16
CA ASN A 131 -0.89 -2.54 -1.64
C ASN A 131 -1.90 -1.54 -1.07
N LEU A 132 -1.41 -0.50 -0.39
CA LEU A 132 -2.19 0.63 0.09
C LEU A 132 -1.67 1.95 -0.50
N ASP A 133 -2.48 2.57 -1.35
CA ASP A 133 -2.24 3.93 -1.86
C ASP A 133 -3.14 4.95 -1.15
N ILE A 134 -2.54 6.02 -0.61
CA ILE A 134 -3.25 7.17 -0.04
C ILE A 134 -2.76 8.43 -0.77
N LEU A 135 -3.57 8.90 -1.71
CA LEU A 135 -3.19 9.95 -2.66
C LEU A 135 -4.12 11.13 -2.48
N ASP A 136 -3.57 12.34 -2.35
CA ASP A 136 -4.35 13.57 -2.22
C ASP A 136 -5.47 13.46 -1.15
N THR A 137 -5.18 12.78 -0.05
CA THR A 137 -6.17 12.44 0.97
C THR A 137 -5.87 13.20 2.26
N HIS A 138 -6.91 13.75 2.87
CA HIS A 138 -6.80 14.59 4.06
C HIS A 138 -7.57 13.96 5.21
N VAL A 139 -6.86 13.46 6.21
CA VAL A 139 -7.41 12.91 7.46
C VAL A 139 -7.26 13.97 8.55
N GLN A 140 -8.37 14.37 9.17
CA GLN A 140 -8.35 15.43 10.19
C GLN A 140 -7.87 14.97 11.56
N ASP A 141 -8.06 13.69 11.91
CA ASP A 141 -7.65 13.15 13.21
C ASP A 141 -6.62 12.01 13.04
N ASP A 142 -6.87 10.83 13.63
CA ASP A 142 -5.89 9.74 13.68
C ASP A 142 -5.89 8.92 12.38
N THR A 143 -4.69 8.47 11.99
CA THR A 143 -4.48 7.48 10.94
C THR A 143 -3.73 6.29 11.49
N ARG A 144 -4.32 5.09 11.32
CA ARG A 144 -3.71 3.82 11.68
C ARG A 144 -3.73 2.85 10.52
N ILE A 145 -2.55 2.39 10.13
CA ILE A 145 -2.33 1.39 9.08
C ILE A 145 -1.68 0.17 9.71
N ALA A 146 -2.21 -1.00 9.40
CA ALA A 146 -1.61 -2.29 9.73
C ALA A 146 -1.66 -3.18 8.49
N MET A 147 -0.50 -3.50 7.91
CA MET A 147 -0.44 -4.25 6.66
C MET A 147 -0.57 -5.75 6.93
N GLY A 148 0.26 -6.30 7.80
CA GLY A 148 0.03 -7.59 8.45
C GLY A 148 1.12 -8.61 8.13
N ALA A 149 0.84 -9.59 7.27
CA ALA A 149 1.82 -10.62 6.93
C ALA A 149 1.89 -10.84 5.43
N GLY A 150 3.10 -10.85 4.89
CA GLY A 150 3.38 -10.88 3.45
C GLY A 150 4.12 -9.61 3.05
N GLU A 151 4.65 -9.57 1.82
CA GLU A 151 5.41 -8.42 1.34
C GLU A 151 4.46 -7.26 1.01
N ASP A 152 4.45 -6.22 1.83
CA ASP A 152 3.45 -5.17 1.79
C ASP A 152 4.00 -3.84 1.30
N PHE A 153 3.12 -3.03 0.70
CA PHE A 153 3.46 -1.73 0.13
C PHE A 153 2.51 -0.65 0.62
N VAL A 154 3.04 0.36 1.32
CA VAL A 154 2.31 1.59 1.67
C VAL A 154 2.89 2.75 0.88
N HIS A 155 2.03 3.50 0.21
CA HIS A 155 2.41 4.70 -0.50
C HIS A 155 1.45 5.84 -0.19
N THR A 156 1.99 6.94 0.35
CA THR A 156 1.22 8.17 0.57
C THR A 156 1.80 9.31 -0.25
N LEU A 157 0.96 10.08 -0.95
CA LEU A 157 1.41 11.19 -1.76
C LEU A 157 0.47 12.39 -1.65
N ILE A 158 1.02 13.59 -1.47
CA ILE A 158 0.25 14.86 -1.44
C ILE A 158 -0.88 14.79 -0.40
N SER A 159 -0.64 14.13 0.73
CA SER A 159 -1.67 13.85 1.73
C SER A 159 -1.39 14.58 3.05
N SER A 160 -2.41 14.69 3.92
CA SER A 160 -2.23 15.24 5.26
C SER A 160 -2.89 14.38 6.33
N PHE A 161 -2.22 14.24 7.46
CA PHE A 161 -2.67 13.48 8.62
C PHE A 161 -2.63 14.41 9.84
N GLY A 162 -3.79 14.65 10.46
CA GLY A 162 -3.99 15.74 11.41
C GLY A 162 -3.35 15.52 12.78
N ASP A 163 -3.69 14.41 13.45
CA ASP A 163 -3.11 14.04 14.74
C ASP A 163 -2.16 12.85 14.58
N ARG A 164 -2.47 11.68 15.17
CA ARG A 164 -1.51 10.59 15.23
C ARG A 164 -1.48 9.80 13.94
N TYR A 165 -0.27 9.59 13.43
CA TYR A 165 -0.01 8.64 12.35
C TYR A 165 0.71 7.40 12.89
N VAL A 166 0.13 6.22 12.70
CA VAL A 166 0.75 4.95 13.05
C VAL A 166 0.72 4.01 11.86
N GLU A 167 1.88 3.52 11.46
CA GLU A 167 2.04 2.49 10.45
C GLU A 167 2.76 1.28 11.05
N VAL A 168 2.20 0.10 10.78
CA VAL A 168 2.80 -1.20 11.14
C VAL A 168 2.79 -2.06 9.89
N LEU A 169 3.97 -2.41 9.37
CA LEU A 169 4.09 -3.19 8.14
C LEU A 169 3.91 -4.68 8.45
N GLY A 170 4.77 -5.27 9.28
CA GLY A 170 4.49 -6.53 9.95
C GLY A 170 5.61 -7.54 9.83
N ASN A 171 5.35 -8.68 9.18
CA ASN A 171 6.38 -9.69 8.97
C ASN A 171 6.48 -10.01 7.47
N SER A 172 7.66 -9.73 6.91
CA SER A 172 8.21 -9.99 5.57
C SER A 172 8.92 -8.70 5.12
N PRO A 173 9.71 -8.73 4.05
CA PRO A 173 10.26 -7.50 3.47
C PRO A 173 9.13 -6.56 2.99
N ASP A 174 9.04 -5.39 3.62
CA ASP A 174 7.96 -4.43 3.41
C ASP A 174 8.48 -3.08 2.91
N HIS A 175 7.65 -2.36 2.16
CA HIS A 175 8.01 -1.11 1.51
C HIS A 175 7.02 0.00 1.91
N SER A 176 7.53 1.05 2.55
CA SER A 176 6.77 2.22 2.94
C SER A 176 7.36 3.49 2.32
N ARG A 177 6.52 4.27 1.64
CA ARG A 177 6.94 5.50 0.97
C ARG A 177 5.96 6.64 1.17
N HIS A 178 6.44 7.71 1.78
CA HIS A 178 5.67 8.93 2.01
C HIS A 178 6.29 10.10 1.24
N GLY A 179 5.49 10.71 0.35
CA GLY A 179 5.90 11.79 -0.52
C GLY A 179 5.06 13.04 -0.35
N ASN A 180 5.67 14.22 -0.32
CA ASN A 180 4.96 15.52 -0.38
C ASN A 180 3.79 15.63 0.63
N SER A 181 3.93 15.05 1.81
CA SER A 181 2.82 14.88 2.77
C SER A 181 3.11 15.56 4.10
N VAL A 182 2.05 15.92 4.83
CA VAL A 182 2.13 16.63 6.11
C VAL A 182 1.59 15.74 7.23
N PHE A 183 2.36 15.64 8.32
CA PHE A 183 2.02 14.91 9.54
C PHE A 183 1.94 15.91 10.69
N GLY A 184 0.72 16.26 11.11
CA GLY A 184 0.45 17.30 12.10
C GLY A 184 0.73 16.87 13.54
N GLY A 185 0.44 15.62 13.88
CA GLY A 185 0.72 15.04 15.19
C GLY A 185 1.88 14.05 15.18
N GLN A 186 1.91 13.19 16.20
CA GLN A 186 2.97 12.20 16.38
C GLN A 186 2.91 11.16 15.27
N SER A 187 4.05 10.85 14.67
CA SER A 187 4.12 9.82 13.63
C SER A 187 5.08 8.69 14.01
N SER A 188 4.61 7.45 13.88
CA SER A 188 5.37 6.25 14.21
C SER A 188 5.29 5.20 13.11
N TRP A 189 6.45 4.65 12.73
CA TRP A 189 6.58 3.52 11.83
C TRP A 189 7.18 2.34 12.59
N ASN A 190 6.58 1.17 12.39
CA ASN A 190 7.08 -0.10 12.88
C ASN A 190 7.15 -1.07 11.69
N ALA A 191 8.35 -1.30 11.15
CA ALA A 191 8.50 -2.12 9.96
C ALA A 191 8.36 -3.60 10.31
N GLY A 192 9.06 -4.06 11.36
CA GLY A 192 8.76 -5.31 12.04
C GLY A 192 9.87 -6.34 11.81
N SER A 193 9.63 -7.35 11.00
CA SER A 193 10.69 -8.29 10.63
C SER A 193 10.70 -8.50 9.13
N GLY A 194 11.86 -8.51 8.51
CA GLY A 194 12.01 -8.46 7.06
C GLY A 194 13.12 -7.50 6.71
N ASP A 195 13.60 -7.55 5.47
CA ASP A 195 14.51 -6.51 4.98
C ASP A 195 13.62 -5.34 4.51
N ASP A 196 13.37 -4.38 5.40
CA ASP A 196 12.33 -3.37 5.19
C ASP A 196 12.88 -2.07 4.60
N MET A 197 12.05 -1.35 3.85
CA MET A 197 12.40 -0.05 3.31
C MET A 197 11.38 1.01 3.67
N VAL A 198 11.81 2.07 4.35
CA VAL A 198 10.96 3.21 4.72
C VAL A 198 11.55 4.50 4.17
N TYR A 199 10.76 5.20 3.34
CA TYR A 199 11.14 6.43 2.67
C TYR A 199 10.26 7.60 3.12
N LEU A 200 10.87 8.67 3.62
CA LEU A 200 10.24 9.98 3.75
C LEU A 200 10.84 10.95 2.75
N VAL A 201 10.04 11.43 1.81
CA VAL A 201 10.48 12.32 0.72
C VAL A 201 9.64 13.59 0.69
N SER A 202 10.26 14.75 0.89
CA SER A 202 9.59 16.06 0.88
C SER A 202 8.41 16.12 1.86
N THR A 203 8.58 15.57 3.06
CA THR A 203 7.53 15.51 4.08
C THR A 203 7.72 16.59 5.15
N GLN A 204 6.65 16.93 5.86
CA GLN A 204 6.68 17.84 7.00
C GLN A 204 6.07 17.16 8.22
N HIS A 205 6.77 17.22 9.36
CA HIS A 205 6.36 16.62 10.62
C HIS A 205 6.38 17.68 11.72
N ALA A 206 5.21 18.08 12.21
CA ALA A 206 5.08 19.13 13.22
C ALA A 206 5.30 18.61 14.65
N ALA A 207 5.29 17.29 14.85
CA ALA A 207 5.43 16.66 16.16
C ALA A 207 6.50 15.53 16.14
N PRO A 208 6.72 14.83 17.26
CA PRO A 208 7.71 13.77 17.33
C PRO A 208 7.52 12.65 16.31
N VAL A 209 8.66 12.17 15.81
CA VAL A 209 8.79 11.12 14.80
C VAL A 209 9.55 9.94 15.39
N THR A 210 9.00 8.73 15.25
CA THR A 210 9.64 7.51 15.75
C THR A 210 9.65 6.41 14.69
N PHE A 211 10.79 5.74 14.55
CA PHE A 211 10.96 4.57 13.70
C PHE A 211 11.49 3.40 14.54
N ASN A 212 10.91 2.23 14.31
CA ASN A 212 11.41 0.95 14.77
C ASN A 212 11.43 0.01 13.55
N MET A 213 12.61 -0.25 13.01
CA MET A 213 12.74 -1.03 11.76
C MET A 213 12.68 -2.52 12.07
N GLY A 214 13.31 -2.95 13.15
CA GLY A 214 13.08 -4.25 13.77
C GLY A 214 14.18 -5.25 13.43
N SER A 215 13.90 -6.31 12.69
CA SER A 215 14.93 -7.31 12.34
C SER A 215 14.99 -7.60 10.86
N GLY A 216 16.19 -7.60 10.29
CA GLY A 216 16.46 -7.73 8.87
C GLY A 216 17.45 -6.65 8.46
N ASN A 217 17.83 -6.60 7.19
CA ASN A 217 18.72 -5.55 6.68
C ASN A 217 17.86 -4.39 6.19
N ASP A 218 17.67 -3.39 7.05
CA ASP A 218 16.68 -2.35 6.85
C ASP A 218 17.27 -1.10 6.18
N LEU A 219 16.41 -0.39 5.44
CA LEU A 219 16.72 0.92 4.88
C LEU A 219 15.73 1.97 5.41
N ALA A 220 16.26 2.96 6.13
CA ALA A 220 15.52 4.19 6.44
C ALA A 220 16.11 5.35 5.64
N HIS A 221 15.35 5.89 4.68
CA HIS A 221 15.80 6.98 3.82
C HIS A 221 14.93 8.23 3.99
N PHE A 222 15.58 9.32 4.35
CA PHE A 222 14.97 10.62 4.54
C PHE A 222 15.54 11.56 3.48
N SER A 223 14.68 12.15 2.64
CA SER A 223 15.06 13.16 1.65
C SER A 223 14.12 14.37 1.73
N GLN A 224 14.63 15.58 2.03
CA GLN A 224 13.80 16.77 2.27
C GLN A 224 12.66 16.54 3.31
N ALA A 225 12.92 15.81 4.39
CA ALA A 225 11.95 15.68 5.49
C ALA A 225 12.21 16.77 6.55
N ASP A 226 11.24 17.65 6.75
CA ASP A 226 11.29 18.69 7.78
C ASP A 226 10.64 18.16 9.06
N ILE A 227 11.44 18.01 10.12
CA ILE A 227 11.01 17.43 11.39
C ILE A 227 11.20 18.45 12.50
N GLN A 228 10.09 19.02 12.96
CA GLN A 228 10.07 20.05 14.00
C GLN A 228 10.14 19.46 15.42
N GLY A 229 9.76 18.20 15.59
CA GLY A 229 9.76 17.50 16.88
C GLY A 229 11.00 16.63 17.10
N ARG A 230 11.02 15.94 18.26
CA ARG A 230 12.02 14.92 18.55
C ARG A 230 12.00 13.83 17.47
N PHE A 231 13.18 13.43 17.04
CA PHE A 231 13.36 12.29 16.16
C PHE A 231 14.04 11.13 16.88
N ARG A 232 13.48 9.93 16.73
CA ARG A 232 14.11 8.69 17.17
C ARG A 232 14.00 7.63 16.07
N LEU A 233 15.13 7.04 15.71
CA LEU A 233 15.19 5.87 14.85
C LEU A 233 15.93 4.75 15.58
N VAL A 234 15.33 3.58 15.61
CA VAL A 234 15.98 2.32 16.00
C VAL A 234 15.92 1.42 14.79
N GLN A 235 17.08 1.08 14.24
CA GLN A 235 17.19 0.15 13.12
C GLN A 235 16.90 -1.26 13.63
N GLY A 236 17.77 -1.85 14.44
CA GLY A 236 17.39 -3.01 15.24
C GLY A 236 18.41 -4.12 15.14
N SER A 237 18.13 -5.23 14.46
CA SER A 237 19.16 -6.26 14.23
C SER A 237 19.27 -6.59 12.75
N GLY A 238 20.49 -6.65 12.23
CA GLY A 238 20.78 -6.84 10.81
C GLY A 238 21.84 -5.84 10.37
N ASP A 239 22.19 -5.86 9.09
CA ASP A 239 23.16 -4.92 8.53
C ASP A 239 22.41 -3.72 7.93
N ASP A 240 22.17 -2.70 8.75
CA ASP A 240 21.18 -1.66 8.43
C ASP A 240 21.78 -0.42 7.75
N LEU A 241 20.95 0.28 6.99
CA LEU A 241 21.29 1.50 6.28
C LEU A 241 20.36 2.64 6.64
N THR A 242 20.94 3.71 7.18
CA THR A 242 20.25 4.98 7.40
C THR A 242 20.80 6.04 6.45
N GLN A 243 19.93 6.72 5.70
CA GLN A 243 20.32 7.76 4.75
C GLN A 243 19.55 9.07 4.99
N PHE A 244 20.26 10.20 5.06
CA PHE A 244 19.69 11.54 5.18
C PHE A 244 20.20 12.45 4.05
N ASP A 245 19.29 12.92 3.20
CA ASP A 245 19.57 13.87 2.13
C ASP A 245 18.82 15.19 2.35
N LYS A 246 19.54 16.31 2.58
CA LYS A 246 18.98 17.67 2.66
C LYS A 246 17.82 17.80 3.66
N GLN A 247 18.13 17.93 4.94
CA GLN A 247 17.15 17.77 6.01
C GLN A 247 17.20 18.95 6.98
N ILE A 248 16.05 19.31 7.55
CA ILE A 248 15.95 20.26 8.66
C ILE A 248 15.36 19.50 9.84
N ILE A 249 16.14 19.33 10.90
CA ILE A 249 15.69 18.71 12.13
C ILE A 249 16.08 19.61 13.28
N VAL A 250 15.09 20.09 14.03
CA VAL A 250 15.25 21.23 14.94
C VAL A 250 15.48 20.82 16.40
N GLU A 251 15.16 19.57 16.76
CA GLU A 251 15.07 19.06 18.13
C GLU A 251 15.98 17.82 18.34
N PRO A 252 16.19 17.32 19.59
CA PRO A 252 17.13 16.23 19.83
C PRO A 252 16.84 15.02 18.95
N PHE A 253 17.92 14.51 18.40
CA PHE A 253 17.94 13.54 17.33
C PHE A 253 18.80 12.34 17.76
N GLU A 254 18.15 11.18 17.90
CA GLU A 254 18.79 9.92 18.31
C GLU A 254 18.58 8.87 17.23
N ILE A 255 19.68 8.27 16.78
CA ILE A 255 19.65 7.08 15.94
C ILE A 255 20.43 5.96 16.60
N ASN A 256 19.80 4.80 16.70
CA ASN A 256 20.45 3.57 17.10
C ASN A 256 20.49 2.57 15.94
N GLY A 257 21.69 2.14 15.52
CA GLY A 257 21.89 1.05 14.57
C GLY A 257 21.48 -0.31 15.17
N GLY A 258 21.73 -0.51 16.46
CA GLY A 258 21.44 -1.78 17.12
C GLY A 258 22.52 -2.83 16.86
N GLY A 259 22.11 -4.05 16.49
CA GLY A 259 22.98 -5.19 16.36
C GLY A 259 23.25 -5.58 14.90
N GLY A 260 24.46 -5.32 14.43
CA GLY A 260 24.97 -5.78 13.13
C GLY A 260 25.95 -4.80 12.55
N TYR A 261 26.16 -4.82 11.24
CA TYR A 261 27.06 -3.90 10.54
C TYR A 261 26.32 -2.70 9.96
N ASP A 262 26.03 -1.73 10.82
CA ASP A 262 25.18 -0.60 10.45
C ASP A 262 25.96 0.56 9.79
N ARG A 263 25.33 1.17 8.79
CA ARG A 263 25.86 2.34 8.07
C ARG A 263 24.92 3.54 8.15
N PHE A 264 25.48 4.67 8.54
CA PHE A 264 24.83 5.98 8.48
C PHE A 264 25.45 6.82 7.36
N VAL A 265 24.62 7.34 6.46
CA VAL A 265 25.04 8.19 5.34
C VAL A 265 24.26 9.49 5.38
N TYR A 266 24.95 10.63 5.26
CA TYR A 266 24.28 11.94 5.29
C TYR A 266 24.87 12.94 4.29
N ASN A 267 24.03 13.82 3.75
CA ASN A 267 24.41 14.89 2.84
C ASN A 267 23.73 16.22 3.24
N LEU A 268 24.54 17.28 3.41
CA LEU A 268 24.06 18.63 3.79
C LEU A 268 23.14 18.56 5.01
N PHE A 269 23.68 18.02 6.08
CA PHE A 269 23.01 17.82 7.35
C PHE A 269 23.65 18.73 8.39
N ASP A 270 22.85 19.53 9.10
CA ASP A 270 23.33 20.39 10.19
C ASP A 270 22.68 19.93 11.51
N PRO A 271 23.29 18.99 12.28
CA PRO A 271 22.91 18.97 13.70
C PRO A 271 23.93 18.42 14.72
N GLY A 272 23.65 18.75 15.98
CA GLY A 272 24.12 18.04 17.17
C GLY A 272 23.36 16.73 17.41
N PHE A 273 23.61 15.72 16.57
CA PHE A 273 23.02 14.39 16.69
C PHE A 273 23.69 13.52 17.77
N THR A 274 22.97 12.50 18.24
CA THR A 274 23.56 11.36 18.96
C THR A 274 23.40 10.09 18.11
N LEU A 275 24.53 9.50 17.70
CA LEU A 275 24.58 8.20 17.04
C LEU A 275 24.99 7.13 18.07
N ILE A 276 24.29 6.00 18.03
CA ILE A 276 24.49 4.86 18.90
C ILE A 276 24.65 3.62 18.01
N GLU A 277 25.64 2.79 18.30
CA GLU A 277 25.86 1.49 17.65
C GLU A 277 25.95 1.53 16.10
N PHE A 278 26.79 2.42 15.54
CA PHE A 278 27.09 2.44 14.10
C PHE A 278 28.47 1.89 13.79
N THR A 279 28.57 1.01 12.78
CA THR A 279 29.85 0.52 12.25
C THR A 279 30.52 1.55 11.36
N SER A 280 29.73 2.27 10.55
CA SER A 280 30.27 3.28 9.62
C SER A 280 29.39 4.52 9.52
N VAL A 281 30.05 5.67 9.39
CA VAL A 281 29.42 6.99 9.23
C VAL A 281 30.10 7.70 8.07
N GLU A 282 29.32 8.08 7.06
CA GLU A 282 29.82 8.72 5.84
C GLU A 282 29.09 10.03 5.56
N GLU A 283 29.87 11.11 5.41
CA GLU A 283 29.39 12.37 4.85
C GLU A 283 29.59 12.35 3.33
N VAL A 284 28.49 12.40 2.59
CA VAL A 284 28.52 12.57 1.14
C VAL A 284 28.30 14.04 0.83
N GLY A 285 29.28 14.67 0.17
CA GLY A 285 29.23 16.10 -0.11
C GLY A 285 28.03 16.52 -0.98
N PRO A 286 27.76 17.84 -1.07
CA PRO A 286 26.70 18.40 -1.90
C PRO A 286 26.76 17.88 -3.35
N GLY A 287 25.74 17.12 -3.79
CA GLY A 287 25.61 16.66 -5.17
C GLY A 287 26.16 15.27 -5.51
N ALA A 288 26.52 14.43 -4.52
CA ALA A 288 27.07 13.09 -4.75
C ALA A 288 26.03 11.93 -4.78
N VAL A 289 24.74 12.20 -4.52
CA VAL A 289 23.69 11.17 -4.48
C VAL A 289 22.66 11.48 -5.56
N THR A 290 22.61 10.64 -6.60
CA THR A 290 21.55 10.58 -7.62
C THR A 290 20.84 9.26 -7.52
#